data_AF-A0A970SCL9-F1
#
_entry.id   AF-A0A970SCL9-F1
#
_cell.length_a   1.000
_cell.length_b   1.000
_cell.length_c   1.000
_cell.angle_alpha   90.00
_cell.angle_beta   90.00
_cell.angle_gamma   90.00
#
_symmetry.space_group_name_H-M   'P 1'
#
loop_
_entity.id
_entity.type
_entity.pdbx_description
1 polymer ?
#
loop_
_entity_poly.entity_id
_entity_poly.type
_entity_poly.pdbx_seq_one_letter_code
_entity_poly.pdbx_strand_id
1 'polypeptide(L)'
;MQRVLVLGLALGMSLGVLACSSDESSDFPPGSNNNNANNNVPGSTDPPDTNWNTDPNNNNNNNWNTDPVNNNNNNNNNNNWNSDPGTNTDNPPQGYTQCDNSGDCWGKCWGCAVSSGGRCEAVSNACYADATCRALDECINPACDNASDWQACYDGCVATHGGEAMLKKVWDCVYCLGCLNDCAPKVSYDCSNVVDTETPTNPDTGSPDTGTPVDTSNTVAVSVTGVATWRGNATAAYSIIHDDTCDYSTSGLSTSWQELTNRGLRAGFGAIAGTCQKREGEMGPFLKQLVNAGHEIINHSQNHLNMLTNSTADQHTEFVQSKTNLEALCGTKVEYFVFPEDAYNDSHLTYLQNNGYLGARAGVRGTDNANMANPPGLGPFKANFDCFNENRGGSDANCSKYPSNTMQAYLDDIIAQKGSGIRELHGVGDSSWGNITLAQYTAHLDYVVQKINAGQVWMDTPTTVMKYRVSRAVCGTPSANNGVITFSNATGPDCKKYSTPLSVLVTAPSAISANQDGKNIEVKSLGSNQYAVDVNPAGGPAYVVTP
;
A
#
# COMPACT_ATOMS: atom_id res chain seq x y z
N MET A 1 -50.81 -20.94 47.65
CA MET A 1 -50.95 -22.40 47.92
C MET A 1 -49.66 -23.10 47.43
N GLN A 2 -49.53 -24.44 47.58
CA GLN A 2 -48.35 -25.32 47.29
C GLN A 2 -47.24 -24.78 46.35
N ARG A 3 -45.90 -24.84 46.58
CA ARG A 3 -44.92 -25.70 47.32
C ARG A 3 -44.62 -27.10 46.73
N VAL A 4 -43.36 -27.58 46.99
CA VAL A 4 -42.72 -28.89 46.64
C VAL A 4 -42.19 -28.94 45.19
N LEU A 5 -40.98 -29.39 44.81
CA LEU A 5 -39.62 -29.69 45.40
C LEU A 5 -38.61 -29.60 44.21
N VAL A 6 -37.27 -29.41 44.26
CA VAL A 6 -36.16 -29.53 45.23
C VAL A 6 -35.54 -30.94 45.43
N LEU A 7 -34.52 -31.28 44.61
CA LEU A 7 -33.37 -32.18 44.91
C LEU A 7 -32.28 -32.00 43.80
N GLY A 8 -30.97 -32.05 44.01
CA GLY A 8 -30.20 -32.00 45.26
C GLY A 8 -29.29 -33.21 45.53
N LEU A 9 -28.03 -33.18 45.05
CA LEU A 9 -26.94 -33.98 45.63
C LEU A 9 -25.56 -33.43 45.24
N ALA A 10 -24.60 -33.52 46.16
CA ALA A 10 -23.22 -33.07 46.01
C ALA A 10 -22.31 -33.92 46.93
N LEU A 11 -21.03 -34.06 46.56
CA LEU A 11 -19.85 -34.45 47.38
C LEU A 11 -18.68 -34.73 46.39
N GLY A 12 -17.41 -34.38 46.64
CA GLY A 12 -16.85 -33.52 47.69
C GLY A 12 -15.48 -34.00 48.18
N MET A 13 -14.61 -33.04 48.56
CA MET A 13 -13.38 -33.23 49.37
C MET A 13 -12.19 -33.97 48.72
N SER A 14 -10.92 -33.70 49.06
CA SER A 14 -10.32 -32.54 49.76
C SER A 14 -8.78 -32.55 49.75
N LEU A 15 -8.19 -31.35 49.83
CA LEU A 15 -6.97 -30.96 50.58
C LEU A 15 -5.66 -31.78 50.45
N GLY A 16 -4.58 -31.05 50.10
CA GLY A 16 -3.19 -31.42 50.38
C GLY A 16 -2.27 -30.21 50.23
N VAL A 17 -1.52 -29.85 51.29
CA VAL A 17 -0.66 -28.64 51.33
C VAL A 17 0.62 -28.97 52.11
N LEU A 18 1.82 -28.67 51.57
CA LEU A 18 2.94 -27.95 52.24
C LEU A 18 4.24 -27.92 51.41
N ALA A 19 4.69 -26.69 51.11
CA ALA A 19 6.04 -26.10 51.26
C ALA A 19 7.37 -26.92 51.31
N CYS A 20 8.33 -26.45 50.46
CA CYS A 20 9.75 -26.12 50.74
C CYS A 20 10.90 -27.16 50.83
N SER A 21 12.08 -26.70 50.35
CA SER A 21 13.47 -27.22 50.53
C SER A 21 13.84 -28.56 49.88
N SER A 22 15.10 -28.85 49.49
CA SER A 22 16.38 -28.09 49.53
C SER A 22 17.32 -28.54 48.39
N ASP A 23 18.52 -27.97 48.30
CA ASP A 23 19.60 -28.25 47.32
C ASP A 23 20.11 -29.71 47.33
N GLU A 24 20.69 -30.17 46.20
CA GLU A 24 22.14 -30.42 46.10
C GLU A 24 22.64 -30.64 44.63
N SER A 25 23.95 -30.84 44.46
CA SER A 25 24.73 -30.97 43.21
C SER A 25 24.58 -32.36 42.50
N SER A 26 25.15 -32.69 41.33
CA SER A 26 26.44 -32.26 40.73
C SER A 26 26.60 -32.52 39.21
N ASP A 27 27.79 -32.11 38.71
CA ASP A 27 28.54 -32.61 37.53
C ASP A 27 28.31 -32.06 36.10
N PHE A 28 29.32 -31.30 35.67
CA PHE A 28 29.78 -31.00 34.29
C PHE A 28 30.62 -32.21 33.75
N PRO A 29 31.17 -32.25 32.49
CA PRO A 29 31.51 -31.14 31.59
C PRO A 29 31.11 -31.38 30.10
N PRO A 30 31.74 -30.83 29.03
CA PRO A 30 31.03 -29.83 28.21
C PRO A 30 31.11 -30.06 26.67
N GLY A 31 30.51 -29.17 25.87
CA GLY A 31 30.92 -29.03 24.47
C GLY A 31 29.97 -28.31 23.50
N SER A 32 30.09 -26.99 23.35
CA SER A 32 29.97 -26.30 22.06
C SER A 32 30.48 -24.85 22.17
N ASN A 33 31.26 -24.40 21.20
CA ASN A 33 31.76 -23.03 21.14
C ASN A 33 30.70 -22.11 20.53
N ASN A 34 30.57 -20.89 21.04
CA ASN A 34 29.86 -19.82 20.34
C ASN A 34 30.67 -18.51 20.45
N ASN A 35 31.37 -18.17 19.37
CA ASN A 35 32.20 -16.96 19.26
C ASN A 35 31.66 -16.08 18.12
N ASN A 36 30.97 -15.00 18.47
CA ASN A 36 30.90 -13.83 17.61
C ASN A 36 31.02 -12.58 18.49
N ALA A 37 32.19 -11.94 18.46
CA ALA A 37 32.59 -10.91 19.40
C ALA A 37 32.91 -9.60 18.67
N ASN A 38 31.98 -8.66 18.70
CA ASN A 38 32.25 -7.27 18.37
C ASN A 38 33.24 -6.68 19.38
N ASN A 39 34.29 -5.99 18.90
CA ASN A 39 35.14 -5.16 19.75
C ASN A 39 35.74 -4.00 18.94
N ASN A 40 35.44 -2.76 19.37
CA ASN A 40 36.04 -1.54 18.84
C ASN A 40 37.31 -1.18 19.61
N VAL A 41 38.42 -0.91 18.90
CA VAL A 41 39.55 -0.12 19.40
C VAL A 41 40.05 0.78 18.26
N PRO A 42 40.23 2.09 18.45
CA PRO A 42 40.55 3.02 17.37
C PRO A 42 42.06 3.28 17.20
N GLY A 43 42.46 3.65 15.98
CA GLY A 43 43.63 4.50 15.74
C GLY A 43 44.75 3.92 14.87
N SER A 44 44.81 4.36 13.62
CA SER A 44 46.06 4.54 12.86
C SER A 44 45.88 5.65 11.82
N THR A 45 46.98 6.27 11.38
CA THR A 45 46.99 7.41 10.44
C THR A 45 47.75 7.06 9.16
N ASP A 46 47.05 7.11 8.04
CA ASP A 46 47.58 7.29 6.68
C ASP A 46 47.66 8.81 6.36
N PRO A 47 48.40 9.31 5.34
CA PRO A 47 48.46 8.77 3.95
C PRO A 47 49.85 9.03 3.27
N PRO A 48 50.02 9.17 1.92
CA PRO A 48 49.13 8.89 0.76
C PRO A 48 49.78 8.12 -0.42
N ASP A 49 48.95 7.82 -1.44
CA ASP A 49 49.06 8.31 -2.83
C ASP A 49 49.10 7.29 -4.00
N THR A 50 48.71 7.79 -5.18
CA THR A 50 48.85 7.27 -6.56
C THR A 50 47.90 6.16 -7.04
N ASN A 51 46.72 6.59 -7.55
CA ASN A 51 46.41 6.67 -9.00
C ASN A 51 46.95 5.55 -9.93
N TRP A 52 46.13 5.05 -10.88
CA TRP A 52 46.42 5.08 -12.33
C TRP A 52 45.19 4.66 -13.17
N ASN A 53 45.02 5.29 -14.33
CA ASN A 53 43.91 5.11 -15.28
C ASN A 53 44.34 4.22 -16.47
N THR A 54 43.43 3.38 -17.01
CA THR A 54 43.13 3.24 -18.46
C THR A 54 42.12 2.12 -18.77
N ASP A 55 41.00 2.50 -19.39
CA ASP A 55 40.33 1.74 -20.47
C ASP A 55 40.98 2.17 -21.82
N PRO A 56 41.06 1.33 -22.88
CA PRO A 56 40.02 1.41 -23.93
C PRO A 56 39.76 0.15 -24.82
N ASN A 57 38.60 0.17 -25.50
CA ASN A 57 38.31 -0.40 -26.85
C ASN A 57 38.08 -1.94 -27.03
N ASN A 58 37.31 -2.46 -28.02
CA ASN A 58 36.29 -1.94 -28.97
C ASN A 58 35.70 -3.10 -29.85
N ASN A 59 34.64 -2.82 -30.64
CA ASN A 59 34.16 -3.44 -31.91
C ASN A 59 33.20 -4.66 -31.92
N ASN A 60 32.04 -4.47 -32.57
CA ASN A 60 31.43 -5.18 -33.74
C ASN A 60 31.43 -6.74 -33.79
N ASN A 61 30.43 -7.44 -34.38
CA ASN A 61 29.73 -7.12 -35.65
C ASN A 61 28.46 -7.98 -35.94
N ASN A 62 27.37 -7.34 -36.37
CA ASN A 62 26.34 -7.71 -37.38
C ASN A 62 25.92 -9.17 -37.75
N ASN A 63 24.58 -9.37 -37.67
CA ASN A 63 23.65 -9.74 -38.79
C ASN A 63 23.37 -11.23 -39.17
N TRP A 64 22.30 -11.41 -39.97
CA TRP A 64 21.72 -12.60 -40.65
C TRP A 64 20.79 -13.48 -39.77
N ASN A 65 19.62 -13.98 -40.23
CA ASN A 65 18.94 -13.87 -41.54
C ASN A 65 17.38 -13.94 -41.42
N THR A 66 16.64 -13.59 -42.47
CA THR A 66 15.17 -13.75 -42.62
C THR A 66 14.76 -15.05 -43.34
N ASP A 67 13.53 -15.55 -43.08
CA ASP A 67 12.48 -15.73 -44.11
C ASP A 67 11.09 -16.18 -43.53
N PRO A 68 9.97 -16.11 -44.29
CA PRO A 68 8.60 -16.20 -43.76
C PRO A 68 7.78 -17.43 -44.28
N VAL A 69 6.45 -17.26 -44.50
CA VAL A 69 5.44 -18.16 -45.15
C VAL A 69 4.64 -19.09 -44.20
N ASN A 70 3.31 -19.33 -44.31
CA ASN A 70 2.14 -18.58 -44.82
C ASN A 70 0.80 -19.35 -44.49
N ASN A 71 -0.32 -18.62 -44.36
CA ASN A 71 -1.70 -18.95 -44.80
C ASN A 71 -2.70 -19.87 -44.02
N ASN A 72 -3.83 -19.26 -43.64
CA ASN A 72 -5.25 -19.57 -44.01
C ASN A 72 -6.22 -20.48 -43.18
N ASN A 73 -7.39 -19.88 -42.87
CA ASN A 73 -8.77 -20.46 -42.74
C ASN A 73 -9.09 -21.49 -41.61
N ASN A 74 -10.33 -21.66 -41.12
CA ASN A 74 -11.64 -21.16 -41.60
C ASN A 74 -12.72 -20.96 -40.49
N ASN A 75 -13.45 -19.83 -40.57
CA ASN A 75 -14.89 -19.61 -40.34
C ASN A 75 -15.79 -20.66 -39.61
N ASN A 76 -16.57 -20.23 -38.60
CA ASN A 76 -18.04 -20.42 -38.61
C ASN A 76 -18.84 -19.47 -37.67
N ASN A 77 -20.10 -19.19 -38.01
CA ASN A 77 -21.04 -18.31 -37.28
C ASN A 77 -21.83 -19.05 -36.17
N ASN A 78 -22.43 -18.29 -35.23
CA ASN A 78 -23.90 -18.29 -35.09
C ASN A 78 -24.47 -17.05 -34.36
N ASN A 79 -25.68 -16.62 -34.75
CA ASN A 79 -26.47 -15.56 -34.09
C ASN A 79 -27.72 -16.16 -33.42
N ASN A 80 -28.20 -15.60 -32.30
CA ASN A 80 -29.54 -14.98 -32.22
C ASN A 80 -29.95 -14.48 -30.81
N TRP A 81 -30.56 -13.28 -30.78
CA TRP A 81 -31.87 -12.88 -30.17
C TRP A 81 -32.23 -13.43 -28.77
N ASN A 82 -32.79 -12.64 -27.84
CA ASN A 82 -34.01 -11.86 -28.03
C ASN A 82 -34.22 -10.76 -26.96
N SER A 83 -35.11 -9.81 -27.23
CA SER A 83 -35.53 -8.69 -26.36
C SER A 83 -36.86 -8.94 -25.62
N ASP A 84 -37.08 -8.25 -24.48
CA ASP A 84 -38.43 -8.01 -23.91
C ASP A 84 -38.46 -6.66 -23.12
N PRO A 85 -39.39 -5.71 -23.39
CA PRO A 85 -39.39 -4.39 -22.76
C PRO A 85 -40.43 -4.21 -21.63
N GLY A 86 -39.96 -3.95 -20.40
CA GLY A 86 -40.82 -3.67 -19.24
C GLY A 86 -41.00 -2.18 -18.93
N THR A 87 -42.14 -1.59 -19.29
CA THR A 87 -42.49 -0.20 -18.95
C THR A 87 -43.24 -0.10 -17.62
N ASN A 88 -42.85 0.83 -16.74
CA ASN A 88 -43.81 1.50 -15.85
C ASN A 88 -43.39 2.96 -15.59
N THR A 89 -44.36 3.82 -15.30
CA THR A 89 -44.19 5.27 -15.17
C THR A 89 -44.76 5.79 -13.86
N ASP A 90 -43.95 6.51 -13.09
CA ASP A 90 -44.39 7.48 -12.09
C ASP A 90 -43.30 8.58 -11.98
N ASN A 91 -43.70 9.84 -11.79
CA ASN A 91 -42.81 11.00 -12.01
C ASN A 91 -42.94 12.08 -10.91
N PRO A 92 -42.01 12.11 -9.94
CA PRO A 92 -41.74 13.25 -9.07
C PRO A 92 -40.42 13.99 -9.47
N PRO A 93 -40.24 15.26 -9.10
CA PRO A 93 -39.29 16.15 -9.79
C PRO A 93 -37.85 16.20 -9.24
N GLN A 94 -36.92 16.44 -10.18
CA GLN A 94 -35.54 16.95 -10.03
C GLN A 94 -34.50 16.08 -9.29
N GLY A 95 -33.49 15.63 -10.05
CA GLY A 95 -32.25 15.04 -9.53
C GLY A 95 -31.80 13.81 -10.31
N TYR A 96 -30.77 13.96 -11.17
CA TYR A 96 -29.94 12.91 -11.79
C TYR A 96 -30.42 11.45 -11.69
N THR A 97 -31.43 11.07 -12.48
CA THR A 97 -32.06 9.74 -12.41
C THR A 97 -32.34 9.12 -13.79
N GLN A 98 -31.27 8.70 -14.47
CA GLN A 98 -31.29 7.47 -15.29
C GLN A 98 -29.88 6.94 -15.64
N CYS A 99 -29.06 6.79 -14.61
CA CYS A 99 -28.10 5.69 -14.51
C CYS A 99 -28.92 4.39 -14.36
N ASP A 100 -28.72 3.39 -15.23
CA ASP A 100 -29.57 2.19 -15.29
C ASP A 100 -28.94 0.92 -14.71
N ASN A 101 -27.70 1.01 -14.22
CA ASN A 101 -26.94 -0.07 -13.57
C ASN A 101 -26.70 -1.29 -14.48
N SER A 102 -26.81 -1.14 -15.81
CA SER A 102 -26.40 -2.14 -16.80
C SER A 102 -24.92 -2.52 -16.68
N GLY A 103 -24.09 -1.56 -16.28
CA GLY A 103 -22.63 -1.66 -16.28
C GLY A 103 -21.99 -1.35 -17.64
N ASP A 104 -22.74 -0.77 -18.57
CA ASP A 104 -22.17 0.01 -19.68
C ASP A 104 -22.23 1.51 -19.36
N CYS A 105 -21.29 2.28 -19.92
CA CYS A 105 -21.19 3.72 -19.72
C CYS A 105 -21.70 4.50 -20.95
N TRP A 106 -22.52 3.87 -21.79
CA TRP A 106 -23.00 4.40 -23.07
C TRP A 106 -24.43 4.97 -22.94
N GLY A 107 -25.07 5.22 -24.08
CA GLY A 107 -26.50 5.54 -24.18
C GLY A 107 -26.95 6.69 -23.27
N LYS A 108 -27.82 6.37 -22.30
CA LYS A 108 -28.37 7.38 -21.37
C LYS A 108 -27.32 7.95 -20.43
N CYS A 109 -26.37 7.16 -19.96
CA CYS A 109 -25.38 7.61 -18.97
C CYS A 109 -24.37 8.58 -19.62
N TRP A 110 -23.88 8.22 -20.82
CA TRP A 110 -23.16 9.14 -21.71
C TRP A 110 -23.95 10.44 -21.93
N GLY A 111 -25.21 10.33 -22.36
CA GLY A 111 -26.08 11.47 -22.62
C GLY A 111 -26.21 12.41 -21.41
N CYS A 112 -26.48 11.87 -20.21
CA CYS A 112 -26.55 12.66 -18.99
C CYS A 112 -25.22 13.36 -18.64
N ALA A 113 -24.08 12.69 -18.83
CA ALA A 113 -22.77 13.25 -18.51
C ALA A 113 -22.40 14.45 -19.39
N VAL A 114 -22.76 14.43 -20.68
CA VAL A 114 -22.42 15.50 -21.65
C VAL A 114 -23.55 16.51 -21.91
N SER A 115 -24.79 16.22 -21.49
CA SER A 115 -25.94 17.14 -21.61
C SER A 115 -25.80 18.40 -20.75
N SER A 116 -26.64 19.42 -20.97
CA SER A 116 -26.49 20.70 -20.29
C SER A 116 -26.77 20.63 -18.78
N GLY A 117 -25.83 21.16 -17.99
CA GLY A 117 -25.71 20.94 -16.55
C GLY A 117 -24.92 19.67 -16.16
N GLY A 118 -24.53 18.84 -17.12
CA GLY A 118 -23.78 17.61 -16.92
C GLY A 118 -22.30 17.86 -16.65
N ARG A 119 -21.67 16.97 -15.87
CA ARG A 119 -20.27 17.11 -15.40
C ARG A 119 -19.22 17.22 -16.52
N CYS A 120 -19.54 16.73 -17.71
CA CYS A 120 -18.65 16.75 -18.87
C CYS A 120 -19.15 17.68 -19.99
N GLU A 121 -20.18 18.51 -19.74
CA GLU A 121 -20.70 19.49 -20.70
C GLU A 121 -19.59 20.39 -21.25
N ALA A 122 -18.73 20.95 -20.39
CA ALA A 122 -17.66 21.87 -20.81
C ALA A 122 -16.63 21.20 -21.73
N VAL A 123 -16.19 19.97 -21.38
CA VAL A 123 -15.21 19.21 -22.15
C VAL A 123 -15.81 18.72 -23.47
N SER A 124 -17.07 18.28 -23.45
CA SER A 124 -17.85 17.90 -24.64
C SER A 124 -18.04 19.07 -25.60
N ASN A 125 -18.52 20.23 -25.10
CA ASN A 125 -18.69 21.44 -25.90
C ASN A 125 -17.37 21.94 -26.50
N ALA A 126 -16.25 21.79 -25.79
CA ALA A 126 -14.93 22.11 -26.34
C ALA A 126 -14.55 21.19 -27.51
N CYS A 127 -14.83 19.88 -27.42
CA CYS A 127 -14.63 18.95 -28.54
C CYS A 127 -15.55 19.29 -29.73
N TYR A 128 -16.86 19.49 -29.49
CA TYR A 128 -17.81 19.80 -30.56
C TYR A 128 -17.60 21.16 -31.23
N ALA A 129 -16.95 22.11 -30.54
CA ALA A 129 -16.48 23.34 -31.16
C ALA A 129 -15.30 23.11 -32.13
N ASP A 130 -14.35 22.23 -31.77
CA ASP A 130 -13.22 21.90 -32.62
C ASP A 130 -13.63 21.11 -33.88
N ALA A 131 -13.01 21.43 -35.02
CA ALA A 131 -13.36 20.83 -36.30
C ALA A 131 -12.78 19.42 -36.50
N THR A 132 -11.67 19.08 -35.83
CA THR A 132 -11.06 17.75 -35.91
C THR A 132 -11.69 16.78 -34.91
N CYS A 133 -11.95 17.23 -33.69
CA CYS A 133 -12.60 16.42 -32.65
C CYS A 133 -14.04 16.05 -33.05
N ARG A 134 -14.82 17.02 -33.55
CA ARG A 134 -16.16 16.76 -34.10
C ARG A 134 -16.15 15.84 -35.32
N ALA A 135 -15.20 16.01 -36.25
CA ALA A 135 -15.11 15.15 -37.43
C ALA A 135 -14.64 13.72 -37.10
N LEU A 136 -13.86 13.55 -36.02
CA LEU A 136 -13.54 12.23 -35.47
C LEU A 136 -14.80 11.58 -34.85
N ASP A 137 -15.56 12.31 -34.05
CA ASP A 137 -16.81 11.82 -33.43
C ASP A 137 -17.86 11.43 -34.47
N GLU A 138 -18.08 12.29 -35.49
CA GLU A 138 -18.95 12.02 -36.66
C GLU A 138 -18.46 10.84 -37.54
N CYS A 139 -17.19 10.45 -37.43
CA CYS A 139 -16.65 9.26 -38.10
C CYS A 139 -16.86 7.99 -37.26
N ILE A 140 -16.63 8.06 -35.95
CA ILE A 140 -16.77 6.92 -35.04
C ILE A 140 -18.26 6.57 -34.85
N ASN A 141 -19.10 7.56 -34.53
CA ASN A 141 -20.52 7.37 -34.28
C ASN A 141 -21.35 7.81 -35.51
N PRO A 142 -22.17 6.93 -36.13
CA PRO A 142 -22.51 5.55 -35.73
C PRO A 142 -21.74 4.46 -36.51
N ALA A 143 -20.71 4.81 -37.28
CA ALA A 143 -20.11 3.90 -38.26
C ALA A 143 -19.29 2.76 -37.63
N CYS A 144 -18.51 3.05 -36.58
CA CYS A 144 -17.72 2.04 -35.87
C CYS A 144 -18.54 1.22 -34.87
N ASP A 145 -19.62 1.78 -34.31
CA ASP A 145 -20.55 1.07 -33.41
C ASP A 145 -21.16 -0.21 -34.04
N ASN A 146 -21.15 -0.29 -35.38
CA ASN A 146 -21.68 -1.42 -36.16
C ASN A 146 -20.59 -2.16 -36.97
N ALA A 147 -19.31 -1.83 -36.77
CA ALA A 147 -18.21 -2.46 -37.48
C ALA A 147 -17.90 -3.87 -36.91
N SER A 148 -17.56 -4.81 -37.79
CA SER A 148 -17.12 -6.16 -37.37
C SER A 148 -15.74 -6.18 -36.70
N ASP A 149 -14.99 -5.09 -36.85
CA ASP A 149 -13.75 -4.79 -36.13
C ASP A 149 -13.81 -3.31 -35.75
N TRP A 150 -14.14 -3.04 -34.48
CA TRP A 150 -14.29 -1.68 -33.95
C TRP A 150 -12.94 -0.95 -33.93
N GLN A 151 -11.84 -1.65 -33.60
CA GLN A 151 -10.52 -1.05 -33.49
C GLN A 151 -9.99 -0.62 -34.86
N ALA A 152 -10.09 -1.49 -35.88
CA ALA A 152 -9.69 -1.14 -37.24
C ALA A 152 -10.52 0.01 -37.83
N CYS A 153 -11.78 0.16 -37.40
CA CYS A 153 -12.61 1.32 -37.76
C CYS A 153 -12.15 2.59 -37.04
N TYR A 154 -11.96 2.53 -35.72
CA TYR A 154 -11.46 3.64 -34.90
C TYR A 154 -10.11 4.16 -35.41
N ASP A 155 -9.13 3.26 -35.63
CA ASP A 155 -7.80 3.59 -36.14
C ASP A 155 -7.89 4.30 -37.50
N GLY A 156 -8.83 3.85 -38.37
CA GLY A 156 -9.12 4.49 -39.66
C GLY A 156 -9.70 5.90 -39.52
N CYS A 157 -10.61 6.11 -38.57
CA CYS A 157 -11.14 7.44 -38.25
C CYS A 157 -10.08 8.38 -37.67
N VAL A 158 -9.25 7.91 -36.72
CA VAL A 158 -8.14 8.69 -36.14
C VAL A 158 -7.12 9.07 -37.23
N ALA A 159 -6.74 8.13 -38.10
CA ALA A 159 -5.83 8.40 -39.21
C ALA A 159 -6.38 9.37 -40.26
N THR A 160 -7.72 9.50 -40.37
CA THR A 160 -8.39 10.39 -41.33
C THR A 160 -8.65 11.79 -40.77
N HIS A 161 -8.99 11.90 -39.47
CA HIS A 161 -9.51 13.14 -38.88
C HIS A 161 -8.62 13.76 -37.80
N GLY A 162 -7.68 13.03 -37.20
CA GLY A 162 -6.95 13.49 -36.02
C GLY A 162 -7.87 13.53 -34.80
N GLY A 163 -7.81 14.60 -33.98
CA GLY A 163 -8.77 14.86 -32.90
C GLY A 163 -8.68 13.99 -31.63
N GLU A 164 -8.03 12.81 -31.69
CA GLU A 164 -8.00 11.79 -30.62
C GLU A 164 -7.70 12.36 -29.22
N ALA A 165 -6.64 13.16 -29.07
CA ALA A 165 -6.22 13.71 -27.77
C ALA A 165 -7.24 14.67 -27.12
N MET A 166 -8.28 15.08 -27.87
CA MET A 166 -9.38 15.90 -27.37
C MET A 166 -10.66 15.07 -27.17
N LEU A 167 -10.96 14.12 -28.07
CA LEU A 167 -12.08 13.19 -27.87
C LEU A 167 -11.84 12.28 -26.66
N LYS A 168 -10.60 11.81 -26.46
CA LYS A 168 -10.19 11.04 -25.28
C LYS A 168 -10.44 11.82 -23.98
N LYS A 169 -10.37 13.16 -23.96
CA LYS A 169 -10.73 13.93 -22.75
C LYS A 169 -12.23 13.91 -22.45
N VAL A 170 -13.08 13.87 -23.48
CA VAL A 170 -14.53 13.65 -23.31
C VAL A 170 -14.75 12.25 -22.74
N TRP A 171 -14.12 11.23 -23.33
CA TRP A 171 -14.17 9.84 -22.86
C TRP A 171 -13.71 9.71 -21.41
N ASP A 172 -12.49 10.15 -21.08
CA ASP A 172 -11.93 10.08 -19.74
C ASP A 172 -12.84 10.83 -18.74
N CYS A 173 -13.42 11.98 -19.10
CA CYS A 173 -14.39 12.66 -18.25
C CYS A 173 -15.66 11.81 -18.02
N VAL A 174 -16.27 11.27 -19.08
CA VAL A 174 -17.50 10.48 -18.96
C VAL A 174 -17.26 9.21 -18.15
N TYR A 175 -16.24 8.42 -18.50
CA TYR A 175 -15.89 7.19 -17.79
C TYR A 175 -15.47 7.43 -16.32
N CYS A 176 -14.69 8.48 -16.03
CA CYS A 176 -14.09 8.67 -14.70
C CYS A 176 -14.85 9.64 -13.77
N LEU A 177 -15.69 10.54 -14.29
CA LEU A 177 -16.36 11.59 -13.50
C LEU A 177 -17.88 11.62 -13.67
N GLY A 178 -18.39 11.15 -14.82
CA GLY A 178 -19.82 11.02 -15.12
C GLY A 178 -20.41 9.69 -14.65
N CYS A 179 -19.86 8.57 -15.12
CA CYS A 179 -20.44 7.22 -14.98
C CYS A 179 -19.99 6.45 -13.73
N LEU A 180 -19.38 7.14 -12.75
CA LEU A 180 -18.83 6.58 -11.51
C LEU A 180 -19.81 5.69 -10.70
N ASN A 181 -21.12 5.91 -10.86
CA ASN A 181 -22.17 5.15 -10.18
C ASN A 181 -22.61 3.88 -10.94
N ASP A 182 -22.49 3.84 -12.28
CA ASP A 182 -22.92 2.69 -13.10
C ASP A 182 -21.78 1.69 -13.37
N CYS A 183 -20.56 2.18 -13.57
CA CYS A 183 -19.48 1.36 -14.15
C CYS A 183 -18.58 0.66 -13.13
N ALA A 184 -18.89 0.77 -11.83
CA ALA A 184 -18.25 -0.01 -10.77
C ALA A 184 -18.79 -1.47 -10.79
N PRO A 185 -17.94 -2.53 -10.92
CA PRO A 185 -16.48 -2.56 -11.00
C PRO A 185 -15.96 -3.31 -12.25
N LYS A 186 -16.50 -3.02 -13.45
CA LYS A 186 -16.37 -3.95 -14.61
C LYS A 186 -15.27 -3.66 -15.63
N VAL A 187 -14.65 -2.48 -15.66
CA VAL A 187 -13.62 -2.15 -16.67
C VAL A 187 -12.49 -1.32 -16.07
N SER A 188 -11.24 -1.69 -16.38
CA SER A 188 -10.04 -1.02 -15.88
C SER A 188 -9.58 0.12 -16.80
N TYR A 189 -10.16 1.32 -16.64
CA TYR A 189 -9.67 2.55 -17.26
C TYR A 189 -8.83 3.37 -16.27
N ASP A 190 -7.69 3.89 -16.72
CA ASP A 190 -6.80 4.74 -15.92
C ASP A 190 -7.27 6.20 -15.95
N CYS A 191 -7.84 6.63 -14.82
CA CYS A 191 -8.43 7.95 -14.63
C CYS A 191 -7.43 9.02 -14.14
N SER A 192 -6.14 8.72 -14.02
CA SER A 192 -5.15 9.57 -13.34
C SER A 192 -4.85 10.93 -14.01
N ASN A 193 -5.30 11.15 -15.26
CA ASN A 193 -4.87 12.30 -16.08
C ASN A 193 -5.95 13.40 -16.31
N VAL A 194 -7.16 13.26 -15.74
CA VAL A 194 -8.23 14.28 -15.89
C VAL A 194 -8.07 15.39 -14.86
N VAL A 195 -7.06 16.24 -15.04
CA VAL A 195 -6.90 17.48 -14.27
C VAL A 195 -7.47 18.65 -15.08
N ASP A 196 -8.58 19.20 -14.60
CA ASP A 196 -9.09 20.48 -15.11
C ASP A 196 -8.06 21.58 -14.83
N THR A 197 -7.67 22.30 -15.88
CA THR A 197 -6.51 23.21 -15.90
C THR A 197 -6.87 24.59 -16.46
N GLU A 198 -8.07 25.08 -16.13
CA GLU A 198 -8.34 26.52 -16.16
C GLU A 198 -7.23 27.26 -15.41
N THR A 199 -6.49 28.11 -16.13
CA THR A 199 -5.21 28.64 -15.69
C THR A 199 -5.40 29.99 -15.00
N PRO A 200 -5.11 30.14 -13.68
CA PRO A 200 -5.23 31.42 -13.00
C PRO A 200 -4.11 32.38 -13.43
N THR A 201 -4.39 33.28 -14.36
CA THR A 201 -3.39 34.23 -14.89
C THR A 201 -3.15 35.43 -13.95
N ASN A 202 -2.80 35.17 -12.69
CA ASN A 202 -2.23 36.19 -11.80
C ASN A 202 -1.41 35.52 -10.66
N PRO A 203 -0.12 35.82 -10.47
CA PRO A 203 0.64 35.34 -9.32
C PRO A 203 0.26 36.15 -8.06
N ASP A 204 -0.83 35.76 -7.40
CA ASP A 204 -1.21 36.36 -6.12
C ASP A 204 -0.16 36.04 -5.05
N THR A 205 0.33 37.07 -4.37
CA THR A 205 1.25 36.95 -3.23
C THR A 205 0.46 36.65 -1.96
N GLY A 206 -0.34 35.58 -2.01
CA GLY A 206 -1.39 35.30 -1.05
C GLY A 206 -0.88 35.23 0.39
N SER A 207 -1.65 35.85 1.31
CA SER A 207 -1.57 35.49 2.73
C SER A 207 -1.82 33.98 2.90
N PRO A 208 -1.32 33.35 3.98
CA PRO A 208 -1.71 31.99 4.30
C PRO A 208 -3.24 31.90 4.33
N ASP A 209 -3.80 31.02 3.52
CA ASP A 209 -5.25 30.91 3.32
C ASP A 209 -5.93 30.67 4.67
N THR A 210 -6.67 31.68 5.14
CA THR A 210 -7.49 31.58 6.34
C THR A 210 -8.76 30.84 5.98
N GLY A 211 -8.59 29.53 5.74
CA GLY A 211 -9.63 28.62 5.25
C GLY A 211 -10.93 28.79 6.02
N THR A 212 -12.04 28.72 5.28
CA THR A 212 -13.38 29.13 5.74
C THR A 212 -13.65 28.64 7.16
N PRO A 213 -13.99 29.54 8.12
CA PRO A 213 -14.10 29.16 9.53
C PRO A 213 -15.00 27.95 9.74
N VAL A 214 -14.39 26.84 10.20
CA VAL A 214 -15.10 25.59 10.49
C VAL A 214 -16.21 25.89 11.49
N ASP A 215 -17.45 25.52 11.15
CA ASP A 215 -18.61 25.79 11.99
C ASP A 215 -18.56 24.96 13.28
N THR A 216 -18.08 25.61 14.34
CA THR A 216 -17.97 25.02 15.68
C THR A 216 -19.31 24.94 16.43
N SER A 217 -20.43 25.40 15.86
CA SER A 217 -21.74 25.30 16.51
C SER A 217 -22.27 23.86 16.61
N ASN A 218 -21.74 22.95 15.78
CA ASN A 218 -22.17 21.55 15.64
C ASN A 218 -21.19 20.52 16.26
N THR A 219 -20.23 20.93 17.09
CA THR A 219 -19.27 19.99 17.70
C THR A 219 -19.88 19.18 18.85
N VAL A 220 -19.52 17.90 18.92
CA VAL A 220 -19.97 16.97 19.96
C VAL A 220 -18.89 16.88 21.04
N ALA A 221 -19.24 17.18 22.29
CA ALA A 221 -18.33 17.01 23.42
C ALA A 221 -17.93 15.53 23.60
N VAL A 222 -16.64 15.24 23.46
CA VAL A 222 -16.05 13.90 23.64
C VAL A 222 -14.96 13.91 24.72
N SER A 223 -14.72 12.75 25.33
CA SER A 223 -13.56 12.53 26.22
C SER A 223 -12.55 11.60 25.56
N VAL A 224 -11.29 12.03 25.46
CA VAL A 224 -10.19 11.20 24.95
C VAL A 224 -9.73 10.24 26.05
N THR A 225 -9.62 8.96 25.71
CA THR A 225 -9.12 7.90 26.61
C THR A 225 -7.70 7.44 26.27
N GLY A 226 -7.19 7.76 25.07
CA GLY A 226 -5.80 7.54 24.66
C GLY A 226 -5.60 7.52 23.15
N VAL A 227 -4.47 6.97 22.70
CA VAL A 227 -4.27 6.54 21.31
C VAL A 227 -4.23 5.01 21.30
N ALA A 228 -4.96 4.38 20.37
CA ALA A 228 -4.97 2.94 20.22
C ALA A 228 -3.57 2.41 19.84
N THR A 229 -3.18 1.26 20.40
CA THR A 229 -1.88 0.63 20.16
C THR A 229 -1.58 0.43 18.67
N TRP A 230 -2.62 0.09 17.91
CA TRP A 230 -2.64 -0.08 16.46
C TRP A 230 -3.89 0.57 15.86
N ARG A 231 -3.86 0.87 14.56
CA ARG A 231 -4.93 1.55 13.83
C ARG A 231 -6.27 0.82 13.96
N GLY A 232 -7.38 1.56 14.02
CA GLY A 232 -8.73 1.03 14.17
C GLY A 232 -8.95 0.21 15.46
N ASN A 233 -8.11 0.42 16.48
CA ASN A 233 -8.04 -0.37 17.72
C ASN A 233 -7.79 -1.87 17.52
N ALA A 234 -6.96 -2.24 16.52
CA ALA A 234 -6.54 -3.62 16.31
C ALA A 234 -5.64 -4.14 17.45
N THR A 235 -5.61 -5.47 17.64
CA THR A 235 -4.77 -6.12 18.66
C THR A 235 -3.28 -6.13 18.28
N ALA A 236 -2.97 -6.25 16.99
CA ALA A 236 -1.62 -6.27 16.44
C ALA A 236 -1.57 -5.62 15.03
N ALA A 237 -0.37 -5.39 14.50
CA ALA A 237 -0.19 -4.91 13.12
C ALA A 237 0.71 -5.83 12.28
N TYR A 238 0.51 -5.84 10.96
CA TYR A 238 1.18 -6.76 10.06
C TYR A 238 1.56 -6.10 8.73
N SER A 239 2.67 -6.51 8.15
CA SER A 239 3.07 -6.13 6.79
C SER A 239 3.64 -7.34 6.06
N ILE A 240 3.48 -7.35 4.74
CA ILE A 240 4.22 -8.23 3.83
C ILE A 240 5.19 -7.37 3.03
N ILE A 241 6.38 -7.89 2.72
CA ILE A 241 7.27 -7.37 1.68
C ILE A 241 7.55 -8.50 0.69
N HIS A 242 7.47 -8.19 -0.60
CA HIS A 242 7.99 -9.01 -1.69
C HIS A 242 9.35 -8.47 -2.15
N ASP A 243 10.42 -9.13 -1.73
CA ASP A 243 11.80 -8.85 -2.17
C ASP A 243 12.00 -9.28 -3.63
N ASP A 244 13.18 -8.97 -4.17
CA ASP A 244 13.57 -9.20 -5.57
C ASP A 244 12.55 -8.73 -6.63
N THR A 245 11.76 -7.69 -6.33
CA THR A 245 10.87 -7.07 -7.31
C THR A 245 11.70 -6.48 -8.46
N CYS A 246 11.19 -6.65 -9.68
CA CYS A 246 11.88 -6.44 -10.97
C CYS A 246 12.92 -7.50 -11.38
N ASP A 247 13.26 -8.49 -10.55
CA ASP A 247 14.11 -9.59 -11.01
C ASP A 247 13.40 -10.47 -12.06
N TYR A 248 14.18 -11.23 -12.83
CA TYR A 248 13.67 -12.18 -13.81
C TYR A 248 13.08 -13.45 -13.17
N SER A 249 13.51 -13.82 -11.96
CA SER A 249 13.02 -15.01 -11.25
C SER A 249 11.67 -14.81 -10.55
N THR A 250 11.41 -13.62 -10.00
CA THR A 250 10.16 -13.22 -9.30
C THR A 250 8.99 -12.89 -10.23
N SER A 251 8.98 -13.49 -11.43
CA SER A 251 8.04 -13.17 -12.51
C SER A 251 6.56 -13.31 -12.14
N GLY A 252 6.20 -14.14 -11.16
CA GLY A 252 4.82 -14.32 -10.70
C GLY A 252 4.25 -13.08 -10.00
N LEU A 253 5.11 -12.20 -9.46
CA LEU A 253 4.73 -10.91 -8.88
C LEU A 253 4.01 -9.98 -9.87
N SER A 254 4.21 -10.16 -11.18
CA SER A 254 3.50 -9.39 -12.22
C SER A 254 1.97 -9.58 -12.18
N THR A 255 1.51 -10.73 -11.68
CA THR A 255 0.07 -11.07 -11.56
C THR A 255 -0.41 -11.21 -10.11
N SER A 256 0.42 -11.76 -9.21
CA SER A 256 -0.03 -12.17 -7.87
C SER A 256 -0.34 -10.99 -6.93
N TRP A 257 0.20 -9.80 -7.22
CA TRP A 257 -0.10 -8.58 -6.45
C TRP A 257 -1.60 -8.28 -6.37
N GLN A 258 -2.35 -8.63 -7.42
CA GLN A 258 -3.79 -8.42 -7.49
C GLN A 258 -4.56 -9.19 -6.40
N GLU A 259 -4.03 -10.31 -5.90
CA GLU A 259 -4.62 -11.05 -4.80
C GLU A 259 -4.63 -10.26 -3.48
N LEU A 260 -3.71 -9.30 -3.29
CA LEU A 260 -3.77 -8.34 -2.20
C LEU A 260 -4.85 -7.28 -2.46
N THR A 261 -4.80 -6.64 -3.64
CA THR A 261 -5.70 -5.52 -3.99
C THR A 261 -7.17 -5.96 -4.00
N ASN A 262 -7.48 -7.13 -4.54
CA ASN A 262 -8.81 -7.74 -4.55
C ASN A 262 -9.37 -8.03 -3.15
N ARG A 263 -8.52 -8.00 -2.11
CA ARG A 263 -8.87 -8.16 -0.69
C ARG A 263 -8.77 -6.86 0.11
N GLY A 264 -8.46 -5.73 -0.53
CA GLY A 264 -8.21 -4.45 0.14
C GLY A 264 -6.91 -4.42 0.95
N LEU A 265 -5.97 -5.34 0.69
CA LEU A 265 -4.70 -5.45 1.40
C LEU A 265 -3.59 -4.69 0.66
N ARG A 266 -2.62 -4.16 1.43
CA ARG A 266 -1.47 -3.39 0.92
C ARG A 266 -0.17 -3.94 1.49
N ALA A 267 0.89 -3.92 0.70
CA ALA A 267 2.17 -4.55 0.99
C ALA A 267 3.33 -3.71 0.44
N GLY A 268 4.55 -4.04 0.85
CA GLY A 268 5.79 -3.52 0.26
C GLY A 268 6.30 -4.40 -0.89
N PHE A 269 6.99 -3.79 -1.84
CA PHE A 269 7.68 -4.46 -2.94
C PHE A 269 9.13 -3.95 -2.99
N GLY A 270 10.07 -4.77 -2.53
CA GLY A 270 11.51 -4.51 -2.51
C GLY A 270 12.08 -4.60 -3.91
N ALA A 271 12.24 -3.45 -4.57
CA ALA A 271 12.61 -3.35 -5.96
C ALA A 271 14.12 -3.17 -6.16
N ILE A 272 14.75 -4.05 -6.96
CA ILE A 272 16.17 -3.93 -7.34
C ILE A 272 16.28 -2.88 -8.45
N ALA A 273 16.69 -1.66 -8.09
CA ALA A 273 16.56 -0.49 -8.95
C ALA A 273 17.26 -0.67 -10.31
N GLY A 274 18.46 -1.23 -10.33
CA GLY A 274 19.24 -1.48 -11.54
C GLY A 274 18.66 -2.59 -12.43
N THR A 275 17.81 -3.48 -11.92
CA THR A 275 17.08 -4.46 -12.74
C THR A 275 15.76 -3.88 -13.25
N CYS A 276 15.07 -3.07 -12.44
CA CYS A 276 13.92 -2.27 -12.91
C CYS A 276 14.31 -1.36 -14.09
N GLN A 277 15.47 -0.69 -14.03
CA GLN A 277 15.97 0.18 -15.11
C GLN A 277 16.30 -0.60 -16.38
N LYS A 278 16.97 -1.76 -16.28
CA LYS A 278 17.26 -2.64 -17.43
C LYS A 278 15.98 -3.14 -18.13
N ARG A 279 14.84 -3.08 -17.44
CA ARG A 279 13.50 -3.46 -17.91
C ARG A 279 12.53 -2.27 -17.89
N GLU A 280 12.97 -1.02 -18.06
CA GLU A 280 12.12 0.15 -17.71
C GLU A 280 10.76 0.21 -18.43
N GLY A 281 10.66 -0.23 -19.69
CA GLY A 281 9.38 -0.36 -20.40
C GLY A 281 8.49 -1.52 -19.89
N GLU A 282 9.12 -2.57 -19.38
CA GLU A 282 8.58 -3.65 -18.53
C GLU A 282 7.99 -3.14 -17.21
N MET A 283 8.91 -2.65 -16.37
CA MET A 283 8.75 -2.49 -14.93
C MET A 283 8.26 -1.09 -14.53
N GLY A 284 8.51 -0.04 -15.32
CA GLY A 284 7.99 1.30 -15.05
C GLY A 284 6.45 1.32 -14.96
N PRO A 285 5.72 0.75 -15.95
CA PRO A 285 4.27 0.60 -15.88
C PRO A 285 3.80 -0.27 -14.72
N PHE A 286 4.47 -1.41 -14.46
CA PHE A 286 4.14 -2.32 -13.37
C PHE A 286 4.29 -1.68 -11.98
N LEU A 287 5.41 -1.00 -11.73
CA LEU A 287 5.63 -0.26 -10.47
C LEU A 287 4.57 0.84 -10.28
N LYS A 288 4.12 1.50 -11.35
CA LYS A 288 3.00 2.47 -11.27
C LYS A 288 1.66 1.80 -10.97
N GLN A 289 1.38 0.61 -11.51
CA GLN A 289 0.17 -0.15 -11.15
C GLN A 289 0.15 -0.50 -9.65
N LEU A 290 1.29 -0.95 -9.11
CA LEU A 290 1.44 -1.21 -7.67
C LEU A 290 1.18 0.05 -6.83
N VAL A 291 1.75 1.20 -7.21
CA VAL A 291 1.53 2.49 -6.53
C VAL A 291 0.07 2.94 -6.61
N ASN A 292 -0.56 2.84 -7.78
CA ASN A 292 -1.96 3.21 -7.98
C ASN A 292 -2.93 2.33 -7.18
N ALA A 293 -2.58 1.06 -6.96
CA ALA A 293 -3.30 0.15 -6.05
C ALA A 293 -2.94 0.34 -4.56
N GLY A 294 -2.07 1.29 -4.22
CA GLY A 294 -1.71 1.65 -2.85
C GLY A 294 -0.61 0.79 -2.21
N HIS A 295 0.11 -0.02 -2.99
CA HIS A 295 1.29 -0.74 -2.52
C HIS A 295 2.50 0.19 -2.39
N GLU A 296 3.44 -0.15 -1.51
CA GLU A 296 4.66 0.63 -1.27
C GLU A 296 5.82 0.08 -2.10
N ILE A 297 6.44 0.92 -2.93
CA ILE A 297 7.72 0.59 -3.56
C ILE A 297 8.83 0.86 -2.54
N ILE A 298 9.61 -0.17 -2.24
CA ILE A 298 10.70 -0.17 -1.27
C ILE A 298 12.01 -0.34 -2.04
N ASN A 299 13.07 0.34 -1.63
CA ASN A 299 14.37 0.18 -2.28
C ASN A 299 15.06 -1.11 -1.81
N HIS A 300 15.46 -1.96 -2.74
CA HIS A 300 16.25 -3.18 -2.52
C HIS A 300 17.64 -3.12 -3.18
N SER A 301 18.26 -1.94 -3.05
CA SER A 301 19.55 -1.57 -3.61
C SER A 301 19.57 -1.40 -5.14
N GLN A 302 20.70 -0.96 -5.69
CA GLN A 302 20.90 -0.80 -7.14
C GLN A 302 21.18 -2.15 -7.80
N ASN A 303 22.08 -2.95 -7.22
CA ASN A 303 22.61 -4.17 -7.86
C ASN A 303 22.41 -5.46 -7.01
N HIS A 304 21.62 -5.41 -5.95
CA HIS A 304 21.37 -6.51 -5.00
C HIS A 304 22.69 -7.12 -4.46
N LEU A 305 23.49 -6.28 -3.79
CA LEU A 305 24.81 -6.66 -3.27
C LEU A 305 24.80 -6.81 -1.74
N ASN A 306 25.45 -7.87 -1.23
CA ASN A 306 25.79 -7.98 0.19
C ASN A 306 26.72 -6.82 0.61
N MET A 307 26.16 -5.82 1.27
CA MET A 307 26.87 -4.60 1.66
C MET A 307 27.95 -4.82 2.74
N LEU A 308 28.03 -6.01 3.36
CA LEU A 308 29.02 -6.33 4.39
C LEU A 308 30.25 -7.06 3.84
N THR A 309 30.09 -7.84 2.78
CA THR A 309 31.17 -8.69 2.21
C THR A 309 31.69 -8.18 0.88
N ASN A 310 30.91 -7.39 0.12
CA ASN A 310 31.31 -6.90 -1.18
C ASN A 310 32.08 -5.57 -1.09
N SER A 311 33.40 -5.62 -1.31
CA SER A 311 34.29 -4.45 -1.29
C SER A 311 34.09 -3.46 -2.44
N THR A 312 33.25 -3.76 -3.43
CA THR A 312 32.89 -2.85 -4.54
C THR A 312 31.53 -2.16 -4.34
N ALA A 313 30.80 -2.46 -3.27
CA ALA A 313 29.47 -1.91 -3.01
C ALA A 313 29.54 -0.46 -2.50
N ASP A 314 29.34 0.51 -3.40
CA ASP A 314 29.24 1.92 -3.05
C ASP A 314 27.88 2.25 -2.41
N GLN A 315 27.90 2.75 -1.18
CA GLN A 315 26.70 3.16 -0.43
C GLN A 315 25.93 4.30 -1.12
N HIS A 316 26.58 5.16 -1.90
CA HIS A 316 25.85 6.22 -2.61
C HIS A 316 25.02 5.64 -3.77
N THR A 317 25.63 4.81 -4.61
CA THR A 317 24.98 4.07 -5.69
C THR A 317 23.86 3.17 -5.14
N GLU A 318 24.18 2.33 -4.16
CA GLU A 318 23.27 1.31 -3.64
C GLU A 318 22.13 1.88 -2.77
N PHE A 319 22.28 3.05 -2.13
CA PHE A 319 21.22 3.62 -1.27
C PHE A 319 20.58 4.92 -1.79
N VAL A 320 21.28 5.76 -2.54
CA VAL A 320 20.81 7.11 -2.95
C VAL A 320 20.45 7.14 -4.43
N GLN A 321 21.34 6.65 -5.29
CA GLN A 321 21.06 6.61 -6.73
C GLN A 321 19.93 5.63 -7.03
N SER A 322 19.97 4.43 -6.45
CA SER A 322 18.87 3.44 -6.49
C SER A 322 17.51 4.03 -6.09
N LYS A 323 17.48 4.88 -5.06
CA LYS A 323 16.26 5.59 -4.63
C LYS A 323 15.78 6.54 -5.72
N THR A 324 16.64 7.44 -6.19
CA THR A 324 16.29 8.41 -7.24
C THR A 324 15.84 7.70 -8.54
N ASN A 325 16.47 6.57 -8.88
CA ASN A 325 16.11 5.72 -10.01
C ASN A 325 14.69 5.12 -9.85
N LEU A 326 14.37 4.58 -8.68
CA LEU A 326 13.03 4.03 -8.40
C LEU A 326 11.96 5.12 -8.34
N GLU A 327 12.23 6.25 -7.67
CA GLU A 327 11.30 7.39 -7.57
C GLU A 327 10.95 7.95 -8.96
N ALA A 328 11.92 7.99 -9.89
CA ALA A 328 11.69 8.36 -11.29
C ALA A 328 10.87 7.32 -12.07
N LEU A 329 11.06 6.02 -11.81
CA LEU A 329 10.31 4.94 -12.48
C LEU A 329 8.86 4.83 -11.98
N CYS A 330 8.64 4.84 -10.66
CA CYS A 330 7.31 4.62 -10.07
C CYS A 330 6.49 5.91 -9.85
N GLY A 331 7.12 7.09 -9.91
CA GLY A 331 6.45 8.38 -9.76
C GLY A 331 6.02 8.74 -8.32
N THR A 332 6.45 7.98 -7.32
CA THR A 332 6.21 8.27 -5.89
C THR A 332 7.51 8.22 -5.10
N LYS A 333 7.48 8.65 -3.84
CA LYS A 333 8.64 8.63 -2.94
C LYS A 333 8.94 7.22 -2.45
N VAL A 334 10.22 6.90 -2.33
CA VAL A 334 10.70 5.63 -1.76
C VAL A 334 11.33 5.91 -0.39
N GLU A 335 10.55 5.65 0.67
CA GLU A 335 10.87 6.07 2.05
C GLU A 335 11.45 4.95 2.93
N TYR A 336 11.49 3.71 2.43
CA TYR A 336 11.92 2.50 3.14
C TYR A 336 12.99 1.72 2.38
N PHE A 337 13.78 0.93 3.10
CA PHE A 337 14.85 0.09 2.54
C PHE A 337 14.78 -1.36 3.05
N VAL A 338 15.07 -2.32 2.17
CA VAL A 338 15.35 -3.72 2.52
C VAL A 338 16.76 -4.08 2.06
N PHE A 339 17.56 -4.68 2.94
CA PHE A 339 18.94 -5.03 2.61
C PHE A 339 19.02 -6.36 1.84
N PRO A 340 19.72 -6.40 0.68
CA PRO A 340 20.12 -7.66 0.05
C PRO A 340 20.83 -8.59 1.04
N GLU A 341 20.45 -9.86 1.06
CA GLU A 341 20.94 -10.88 2.02
C GLU A 341 20.78 -10.48 3.51
N ASP A 342 19.94 -9.49 3.81
CA ASP A 342 19.85 -8.78 5.10
C ASP A 342 21.22 -8.29 5.63
N ALA A 343 22.13 -7.92 4.73
CA ALA A 343 23.51 -7.55 5.05
C ALA A 343 23.65 -6.07 5.46
N TYR A 344 23.50 -5.76 6.75
CA TYR A 344 23.59 -4.39 7.28
C TYR A 344 24.46 -4.24 8.54
N ASN A 345 24.83 -3.00 8.82
CA ASN A 345 25.41 -2.57 10.10
C ASN A 345 24.89 -1.15 10.44
N ASP A 346 25.12 -0.68 11.66
CA ASP A 346 24.60 0.62 12.13
C ASP A 346 25.13 1.83 11.34
N SER A 347 26.27 1.71 10.64
CA SER A 347 26.75 2.75 9.72
C SER A 347 25.83 2.85 8.50
N HIS A 348 25.43 1.71 7.91
CA HIS A 348 24.49 1.68 6.78
C HIS A 348 23.12 2.26 7.17
N LEU A 349 22.62 1.90 8.35
CA LEU A 349 21.34 2.44 8.87
C LEU A 349 21.42 3.95 9.12
N THR A 350 22.56 4.45 9.62
CA THR A 350 22.83 5.88 9.77
C THR A 350 22.92 6.59 8.41
N TYR A 351 23.53 5.96 7.41
CA TYR A 351 23.61 6.50 6.05
C TYR A 351 22.23 6.61 5.41
N LEU A 352 21.37 5.59 5.53
CA LEU A 352 19.97 5.65 5.09
C LEU A 352 19.20 6.78 5.81
N GLN A 353 19.31 6.86 7.14
CA GLN A 353 18.65 7.90 7.93
C GLN A 353 19.04 9.33 7.50
N ASN A 354 20.33 9.55 7.17
CA ASN A 354 20.83 10.82 6.69
C ASN A 354 20.39 11.15 5.25
N ASN A 355 20.15 10.13 4.41
CA ASN A 355 19.69 10.29 3.03
C ASN A 355 18.15 10.21 2.89
N GLY A 356 17.43 10.68 3.91
CA GLY A 356 15.99 10.92 3.81
C GLY A 356 15.12 9.66 3.74
N TYR A 357 15.62 8.51 4.21
CA TYR A 357 14.77 7.38 4.54
C TYR A 357 14.06 7.60 5.88
N LEU A 358 12.98 6.84 6.09
CA LEU A 358 12.18 6.85 7.31
C LEU A 358 12.28 5.53 8.08
N GLY A 359 12.58 4.41 7.42
CA GLY A 359 12.80 3.12 8.08
C GLY A 359 13.48 2.09 7.21
N ALA A 360 13.76 0.92 7.79
CA ALA A 360 14.38 -0.21 7.11
C ALA A 360 14.10 -1.55 7.80
N ARG A 361 14.07 -2.64 7.01
CA ARG A 361 14.10 -4.01 7.54
C ARG A 361 15.53 -4.39 7.90
N ALA A 362 15.89 -4.16 9.15
CA ALA A 362 17.20 -4.46 9.71
C ALA A 362 17.12 -4.78 11.22
N GLY A 363 16.03 -5.46 11.61
CA GLY A 363 15.85 -6.07 12.91
C GLY A 363 16.33 -7.53 12.96
N VAL A 364 15.95 -8.26 14.01
CA VAL A 364 16.22 -9.70 14.15
C VAL A 364 15.06 -10.54 13.63
N ARG A 365 15.32 -11.83 13.35
CA ARG A 365 14.26 -12.75 12.92
C ARG A 365 13.22 -13.00 14.03
N GLY A 366 11.95 -12.73 13.73
CA GLY A 366 10.82 -12.81 14.64
C GLY A 366 9.93 -11.56 14.64
N THR A 367 9.46 -11.18 15.82
CA THR A 367 8.37 -10.23 16.06
C THR A 367 8.85 -8.95 16.75
N ASP A 368 8.07 -7.89 16.63
CA ASP A 368 8.40 -6.55 17.08
C ASP A 368 7.43 -6.07 18.18
N ASN A 369 7.92 -5.36 19.19
CA ASN A 369 7.08 -4.85 20.29
C ASN A 369 6.28 -3.62 19.83
N ALA A 370 5.04 -3.48 20.30
CA ALA A 370 4.14 -2.41 19.85
C ALA A 370 4.63 -0.98 20.15
N ASN A 371 5.38 -0.82 21.25
CA ASN A 371 6.07 0.43 21.54
C ASN A 371 7.51 0.31 21.03
N MET A 372 7.93 1.25 20.18
CA MET A 372 9.33 1.35 19.76
C MET A 372 10.17 1.79 20.97
N ALA A 373 11.29 1.11 21.25
CA ALA A 373 12.05 1.32 22.48
C ALA A 373 12.86 2.64 22.49
N ASN A 374 13.32 3.12 21.32
CA ASN A 374 14.10 4.36 21.19
C ASN A 374 13.75 5.18 19.92
N PRO A 375 12.58 5.85 19.88
CA PRO A 375 12.27 6.90 18.91
C PRO A 375 12.56 8.31 19.51
N PRO A 376 13.16 9.25 18.75
CA PRO A 376 13.84 9.08 17.46
C PRO A 376 15.22 8.40 17.61
N GLY A 377 15.76 7.89 16.51
CA GLY A 377 17.05 7.19 16.44
C GLY A 377 17.06 6.17 15.32
N LEU A 378 17.87 5.11 15.45
CA LEU A 378 17.86 3.96 14.52
C LEU A 378 16.69 2.97 14.75
N GLY A 379 15.80 3.22 15.72
CA GLY A 379 14.64 2.36 15.99
C GLY A 379 13.75 2.04 14.76
N PRO A 380 13.39 3.03 13.93
CA PRO A 380 12.65 2.81 12.67
C PRO A 380 13.41 1.99 11.62
N PHE A 381 14.73 1.89 11.76
CA PHE A 381 15.64 1.20 10.85
C PHE A 381 15.97 -0.22 11.32
N LYS A 382 15.37 -0.70 12.41
CA LYS A 382 15.61 -2.02 13.00
C LYS A 382 14.32 -2.82 13.17
N ALA A 383 13.43 -2.76 12.17
CA ALA A 383 12.16 -3.48 12.21
C ALA A 383 12.37 -5.01 12.12
N ASN A 384 11.74 -5.76 13.03
CA ASN A 384 11.83 -7.22 13.06
C ASN A 384 10.92 -7.89 12.03
N PHE A 385 11.34 -9.05 11.52
CA PHE A 385 10.76 -9.70 10.36
C PHE A 385 11.00 -11.22 10.37
N ASP A 386 10.35 -12.00 9.50
CA ASP A 386 10.61 -13.44 9.35
C ASP A 386 10.48 -13.85 7.87
N CYS A 387 11.42 -14.64 7.34
CA CYS A 387 11.35 -15.14 5.95
C CYS A 387 10.21 -16.15 5.79
N PHE A 388 9.66 -16.25 4.58
CA PHE A 388 9.18 -17.53 4.09
C PHE A 388 10.23 -18.11 3.15
N ASN A 389 10.47 -19.42 3.25
CA ASN A 389 11.16 -20.19 2.24
C ASN A 389 10.63 -21.63 2.30
N GLU A 390 10.08 -22.13 1.18
CA GLU A 390 9.60 -23.51 1.08
C GLU A 390 10.75 -24.55 1.03
N ASN A 391 11.91 -24.15 0.50
CA ASN A 391 13.07 -25.00 0.25
C ASN A 391 14.11 -24.92 1.39
N ARG A 392 13.70 -25.29 2.62
CA ARG A 392 14.54 -25.22 3.84
C ARG A 392 15.68 -26.27 3.95
N GLY A 393 16.49 -26.39 2.90
CA GLY A 393 17.68 -27.24 2.87
C GLY A 393 18.95 -26.48 3.25
N GLY A 394 19.91 -27.15 3.89
CA GLY A 394 21.27 -26.64 4.08
C GLY A 394 21.35 -25.34 4.91
N SER A 395 21.98 -24.31 4.34
CA SER A 395 22.14 -22.97 4.91
C SER A 395 20.81 -22.29 5.24
N ASP A 396 19.81 -22.53 4.40
CA ASP A 396 18.61 -21.72 4.25
C ASP A 396 17.55 -22.04 5.32
N ALA A 397 17.75 -23.15 6.04
CA ALA A 397 16.94 -23.55 7.19
C ALA A 397 16.88 -22.48 8.30
N ASN A 398 17.82 -21.52 8.31
CA ASN A 398 17.94 -20.48 9.34
C ASN A 398 17.17 -19.17 9.06
N CYS A 399 16.62 -18.92 7.86
CA CYS A 399 16.03 -17.60 7.57
C CYS A 399 14.71 -17.31 8.30
N SER A 400 14.10 -18.32 8.93
CA SER A 400 12.85 -18.18 9.69
C SER A 400 12.95 -18.87 11.04
N LYS A 401 12.43 -18.20 12.06
CA LYS A 401 12.36 -18.66 13.45
C LYS A 401 11.39 -19.85 13.64
N TYR A 402 10.47 -20.07 12.70
CA TYR A 402 9.39 -21.05 12.83
C TYR A 402 9.83 -22.41 12.26
N PRO A 403 9.82 -23.51 13.04
CA PRO A 403 10.33 -24.80 12.58
C PRO A 403 9.40 -25.51 11.58
N SER A 404 8.12 -25.14 11.55
CA SER A 404 7.19 -25.51 10.47
C SER A 404 6.80 -24.25 9.72
N ASN A 405 6.87 -24.29 8.38
CA ASN A 405 6.77 -23.11 7.52
C ASN A 405 5.32 -22.65 7.31
N THR A 406 4.62 -22.31 8.39
CA THR A 406 3.24 -21.82 8.35
C THR A 406 3.22 -20.30 8.44
N MET A 407 2.77 -19.66 7.37
CA MET A 407 2.56 -18.21 7.30
C MET A 407 1.65 -17.72 8.45
N GLN A 408 0.67 -18.55 8.81
CA GLN A 408 -0.32 -18.33 9.86
C GLN A 408 0.30 -18.24 11.27
N ALA A 409 1.23 -19.13 11.65
CA ALA A 409 1.78 -19.15 13.00
C ALA A 409 2.55 -17.87 13.36
N TYR A 410 3.24 -17.25 12.39
CA TYR A 410 3.89 -15.95 12.59
C TYR A 410 2.86 -14.84 12.85
N LEU A 411 1.74 -14.84 12.11
CA LEU A 411 0.65 -13.89 12.32
C LEU A 411 -0.03 -14.08 13.69
N ASP A 412 -0.25 -15.32 14.11
CA ASP A 412 -0.83 -15.63 15.42
C ASP A 412 0.12 -15.29 16.58
N ASP A 413 1.44 -15.47 16.42
CA ASP A 413 2.45 -15.00 17.39
C ASP A 413 2.47 -13.47 17.49
N ILE A 414 2.33 -12.75 16.37
CA ILE A 414 2.19 -11.28 16.32
C ILE A 414 0.95 -10.83 17.10
N ILE A 415 -0.19 -11.50 16.91
CA ILE A 415 -1.45 -11.24 17.63
C ILE A 415 -1.29 -11.56 19.13
N ALA A 416 -0.72 -12.71 19.49
CA ALA A 416 -0.54 -13.13 20.88
C ALA A 416 0.36 -12.17 21.67
N GLN A 417 1.41 -11.66 21.04
CA GLN A 417 2.30 -10.63 21.60
C GLN A 417 1.70 -9.21 21.55
N LYS A 418 0.58 -9.00 20.85
CA LYS A 418 -0.02 -7.69 20.55
C LYS A 418 0.94 -6.74 19.82
N GLY A 419 1.90 -7.32 19.11
CA GLY A 419 3.06 -6.65 18.52
C GLY A 419 2.85 -6.27 17.06
N SER A 420 3.95 -6.16 16.34
CA SER A 420 3.95 -6.13 14.87
C SER A 420 4.96 -7.12 14.29
N GLY A 421 4.89 -7.37 12.98
CA GLY A 421 5.92 -8.09 12.26
C GLY A 421 5.82 -7.92 10.76
N ILE A 422 6.97 -8.04 10.09
CA ILE A 422 7.09 -8.00 8.64
C ILE A 422 7.32 -9.43 8.14
N ARG A 423 6.43 -9.94 7.29
CA ARG A 423 6.67 -11.18 6.55
C ARG A 423 7.43 -10.86 5.27
N GLU A 424 8.66 -11.33 5.20
CA GLU A 424 9.50 -11.35 4.00
C GLU A 424 9.05 -12.51 3.11
N LEU A 425 8.77 -12.21 1.83
CA LEU A 425 8.48 -13.12 0.73
C LEU A 425 9.36 -12.72 -0.46
N HIS A 426 9.48 -13.61 -1.45
CA HIS A 426 10.01 -13.27 -2.77
C HIS A 426 8.88 -13.44 -3.80
N GLY A 427 9.08 -14.23 -4.85
CA GLY A 427 8.08 -14.55 -5.87
C GLY A 427 6.89 -15.38 -5.37
N VAL A 428 5.85 -15.46 -6.20
CA VAL A 428 4.56 -16.11 -5.88
C VAL A 428 4.06 -16.92 -7.07
N GLY A 429 3.96 -18.24 -6.91
CA GLY A 429 3.56 -19.16 -7.99
C GLY A 429 4.61 -19.31 -9.11
N ASP A 430 5.81 -18.79 -8.89
CA ASP A 430 6.98 -18.86 -9.78
C ASP A 430 8.08 -19.74 -9.16
N SER A 431 9.32 -19.59 -9.66
CA SER A 431 10.51 -20.32 -9.22
C SER A 431 11.62 -19.39 -8.71
N SER A 432 11.28 -18.30 -8.01
CA SER A 432 12.30 -17.51 -7.29
C SER A 432 12.94 -18.35 -6.16
N TRP A 433 14.06 -17.88 -5.60
CA TRP A 433 14.44 -18.33 -4.26
C TRP A 433 13.35 -17.89 -3.26
N GLY A 434 13.12 -18.66 -2.19
CA GLY A 434 12.15 -18.29 -1.15
C GLY A 434 10.69 -18.11 -1.64
N ASN A 435 10.36 -18.63 -2.81
CA ASN A 435 9.04 -18.56 -3.43
C ASN A 435 7.93 -19.15 -2.52
N ILE A 436 6.69 -18.73 -2.76
CA ILE A 436 5.48 -19.32 -2.14
C ILE A 436 4.48 -19.72 -3.23
N THR A 437 3.87 -20.89 -3.14
CA THR A 437 2.83 -21.27 -4.11
C THR A 437 1.62 -20.33 -4.01
N LEU A 438 0.99 -20.02 -5.15
CA LEU A 438 -0.18 -19.13 -5.20
C LEU A 438 -1.30 -19.58 -4.23
N ALA A 439 -1.52 -20.89 -4.08
CA ALA A 439 -2.52 -21.45 -3.18
C ALA A 439 -2.19 -21.27 -1.69
N GLN A 440 -0.91 -21.30 -1.29
CA GLN A 440 -0.49 -20.94 0.08
C GLN A 440 -0.59 -19.44 0.32
N TYR A 441 -0.29 -18.63 -0.70
CA TYR A 441 -0.36 -17.18 -0.63
C TYR A 441 -1.81 -16.70 -0.44
N THR A 442 -2.74 -17.10 -1.32
CA THR A 442 -4.16 -16.71 -1.23
C THR A 442 -4.80 -17.19 0.07
N ALA A 443 -4.56 -18.45 0.48
CA ALA A 443 -5.06 -18.98 1.74
C ALA A 443 -4.51 -18.25 2.98
N HIS A 444 -3.31 -17.65 2.90
CA HIS A 444 -2.81 -16.76 3.96
C HIS A 444 -3.45 -15.37 3.89
N LEU A 445 -3.65 -14.79 2.71
CA LEU A 445 -4.34 -13.50 2.59
C LEU A 445 -5.80 -13.59 3.07
N ASP A 446 -6.51 -14.69 2.78
CA ASP A 446 -7.84 -14.98 3.32
C ASP A 446 -7.83 -15.06 4.85
N TYR A 447 -6.77 -15.67 5.44
CA TYR A 447 -6.58 -15.70 6.89
C TYR A 447 -6.30 -14.30 7.46
N VAL A 448 -5.50 -13.47 6.79
CA VAL A 448 -5.28 -12.08 7.20
C VAL A 448 -6.58 -11.28 7.18
N VAL A 449 -7.40 -11.40 6.14
CA VAL A 449 -8.74 -10.77 6.07
C VAL A 449 -9.63 -11.25 7.22
N GLN A 450 -9.60 -12.54 7.56
CA GLN A 450 -10.33 -13.06 8.74
C GLN A 450 -9.88 -12.37 10.05
N LYS A 451 -8.57 -12.16 10.25
CA LYS A 451 -8.02 -11.48 11.44
C LYS A 451 -8.31 -9.98 11.46
N ILE A 452 -8.37 -9.32 10.30
CA ILE A 452 -8.77 -7.92 10.18
C ILE A 452 -10.26 -7.76 10.55
N ASN A 453 -11.13 -8.59 9.99
CA ASN A 453 -12.56 -8.60 10.28
C ASN A 453 -12.86 -8.93 11.76
N ALA A 454 -12.02 -9.74 12.41
CA ALA A 454 -12.08 -10.01 13.84
C ALA A 454 -11.50 -8.89 14.74
N GLY A 455 -10.99 -7.79 14.17
CA GLY A 455 -10.32 -6.72 14.92
C GLY A 455 -8.99 -7.11 15.55
N GLN A 456 -8.41 -8.25 15.14
CA GLN A 456 -7.16 -8.76 15.70
C GLN A 456 -5.93 -8.16 15.02
N VAL A 457 -6.01 -7.87 13.72
CA VAL A 457 -4.90 -7.37 12.91
C VAL A 457 -5.28 -6.09 12.17
N TRP A 458 -4.34 -5.15 12.07
CA TRP A 458 -4.31 -4.13 11.03
C TRP A 458 -3.16 -4.49 10.07
N MET A 459 -3.46 -4.77 8.79
CA MET A 459 -2.42 -4.94 7.76
C MET A 459 -2.22 -3.62 7.02
N ASP A 460 -0.96 -3.22 6.84
CA ASP A 460 -0.60 -2.09 5.99
C ASP A 460 0.85 -2.17 5.50
N THR A 461 1.27 -1.21 4.69
CA THR A 461 2.64 -1.14 4.18
C THR A 461 3.67 -0.91 5.31
N PRO A 462 4.93 -1.37 5.18
CA PRO A 462 5.95 -1.24 6.23
C PRO A 462 6.19 0.20 6.71
N THR A 463 6.26 1.18 5.80
CA THR A 463 6.38 2.59 6.19
C THR A 463 5.18 3.06 6.98
N THR A 464 3.97 2.63 6.62
CA THR A 464 2.73 3.06 7.30
C THR A 464 2.64 2.51 8.72
N VAL A 465 2.95 1.22 8.93
CA VAL A 465 2.99 0.60 10.26
C VAL A 465 4.13 1.19 11.11
N MET A 466 5.30 1.44 10.52
CA MET A 466 6.42 2.09 11.20
C MET A 466 6.08 3.54 11.60
N LYS A 467 5.54 4.36 10.68
CA LYS A 467 5.11 5.74 10.95
C LYS A 467 4.14 5.81 12.12
N TYR A 468 3.16 4.89 12.18
CA TYR A 468 2.20 4.82 13.29
C TYR A 468 2.88 4.56 14.65
N ARG A 469 3.84 3.63 14.71
CA ARG A 469 4.63 3.36 15.93
C ARG A 469 5.46 4.56 16.37
N VAL A 470 6.07 5.29 15.43
CA VAL A 470 6.89 6.48 15.74
C VAL A 470 6.01 7.66 16.14
N SER A 471 4.98 8.00 15.38
CA SER A 471 4.03 9.08 15.69
C SER A 471 3.40 8.91 17.08
N ARG A 472 3.00 7.70 17.45
CA ARG A 472 2.48 7.39 18.81
C ARG A 472 3.47 7.73 19.93
N ALA A 473 4.77 7.73 19.67
CA ALA A 473 5.81 8.02 20.66
C ALA A 473 6.27 9.49 20.64
N VAL A 474 6.29 10.15 19.47
CA VAL A 474 6.87 11.51 19.31
C VAL A 474 5.86 12.65 19.24
N CYS A 475 4.59 12.39 18.87
CA CYS A 475 3.57 13.44 18.73
C CYS A 475 2.92 13.89 20.04
N GLY A 476 3.27 13.25 21.16
CA GLY A 476 2.71 13.57 22.48
C GLY A 476 1.28 13.07 22.66
N THR A 477 0.58 13.65 23.63
CA THR A 477 -0.73 13.17 24.08
C THR A 477 -1.86 13.90 23.34
N PRO A 478 -2.87 13.19 22.81
CA PRO A 478 -4.09 13.82 22.32
C PRO A 478 -4.93 14.36 23.49
N SER A 479 -5.58 15.50 23.28
CA SER A 479 -6.56 16.08 24.20
C SER A 479 -7.79 16.54 23.43
N ALA A 480 -8.96 16.56 24.08
CA ALA A 480 -10.18 17.12 23.50
C ALA A 480 -10.73 18.27 24.35
N ASN A 481 -11.24 19.30 23.67
CA ASN A 481 -11.98 20.40 24.28
C ASN A 481 -13.18 20.73 23.40
N ASN A 482 -14.41 20.60 23.93
CA ASN A 482 -15.67 20.84 23.20
C ASN A 482 -15.72 20.20 21.80
N GLY A 483 -15.29 18.94 21.69
CA GLY A 483 -15.25 18.18 20.43
C GLY A 483 -14.04 18.42 19.53
N VAL A 484 -13.18 19.39 19.86
CA VAL A 484 -11.95 19.66 19.10
C VAL A 484 -10.79 18.86 19.70
N ILE A 485 -10.21 17.96 18.91
CA ILE A 485 -9.06 17.11 19.27
C ILE A 485 -7.75 17.73 18.74
N THR A 486 -6.73 17.79 19.60
CA THR A 486 -5.37 18.28 19.27
C THR A 486 -4.28 17.45 19.95
N PHE A 487 -3.06 17.46 19.42
CA PHE A 487 -1.89 16.74 19.96
C PHE A 487 -0.86 17.67 20.60
N SER A 488 -0.33 17.31 21.76
CA SER A 488 0.55 18.18 22.56
C SER A 488 1.93 18.46 21.96
N ASN A 489 2.37 17.71 20.92
CA ASN A 489 3.62 17.97 20.19
C ASN A 489 3.41 17.94 18.65
N ALA A 490 2.22 18.36 18.18
CA ALA A 490 1.87 18.40 16.75
C ALA A 490 2.91 19.14 15.88
N THR A 491 3.55 20.17 16.42
CA THR A 491 4.54 20.99 15.70
C THR A 491 5.95 20.40 15.69
N GLY A 492 6.22 19.35 16.46
CA GLY A 492 7.57 18.77 16.64
C GLY A 492 8.14 18.18 15.35
N PRO A 493 9.47 18.27 15.12
CA PRO A 493 10.09 17.87 13.85
C PRO A 493 9.88 16.39 13.53
N ASP A 494 10.06 15.49 14.50
CA ASP A 494 9.79 14.06 14.31
C ASP A 494 8.30 13.77 14.14
N CYS A 495 7.40 14.49 14.84
CA CYS A 495 5.97 14.32 14.63
C CYS A 495 5.56 14.68 13.20
N LYS A 496 6.14 15.74 12.62
CA LYS A 496 5.97 16.08 11.20
C LYS A 496 6.62 15.07 10.27
N LYS A 497 7.86 14.63 10.55
CA LYS A 497 8.61 13.68 9.70
C LYS A 497 7.92 12.33 9.57
N TYR A 498 7.36 11.80 10.66
CA TYR A 498 6.77 10.45 10.70
C TYR A 498 5.24 10.46 10.70
N SER A 499 4.57 11.61 10.54
CA SER A 499 3.12 11.70 10.67
C SER A 499 2.34 10.75 9.77
N THR A 500 1.36 10.11 10.40
CA THR A 500 0.29 9.31 9.80
C THR A 500 -0.91 9.38 10.75
N PRO A 501 -2.17 9.21 10.29
CA PRO A 501 -3.33 9.23 11.17
C PRO A 501 -3.21 8.24 12.33
N LEU A 502 -3.44 8.75 13.54
CA LEU A 502 -3.44 7.99 14.78
C LEU A 502 -4.88 7.79 15.25
N SER A 503 -5.25 6.55 15.56
CA SER A 503 -6.58 6.22 16.07
C SER A 503 -6.73 6.68 17.52
N VAL A 504 -7.21 7.91 17.70
CA VAL A 504 -7.54 8.48 19.01
C VAL A 504 -8.79 7.79 19.54
N LEU A 505 -8.68 7.20 20.73
CA LEU A 505 -9.80 6.55 21.41
C LEU A 505 -10.62 7.61 22.16
N VAL A 506 -11.92 7.66 21.90
CA VAL A 506 -12.84 8.64 22.49
C VAL A 506 -14.14 8.00 22.98
N THR A 507 -14.77 8.62 23.98
CA THR A 507 -16.19 8.40 24.30
C THR A 507 -17.02 9.61 23.88
N ALA A 508 -18.21 9.36 23.32
CA ALA A 508 -19.15 10.40 22.89
C ALA A 508 -20.59 10.09 23.39
N PRO A 509 -21.46 11.07 23.63
CA PRO A 509 -22.83 10.84 24.10
C PRO A 509 -23.75 10.19 23.04
N SER A 510 -23.38 10.25 21.76
CA SER A 510 -24.18 9.82 20.60
C SER A 510 -23.30 9.18 19.52
N ALA A 511 -23.87 8.88 18.35
CA ALA A 511 -23.10 8.72 17.12
C ALA A 511 -22.35 10.03 16.80
N ILE A 512 -21.19 9.90 16.16
CA ILE A 512 -20.30 11.01 15.77
C ILE A 512 -19.71 10.80 14.38
N SER A 513 -19.45 11.90 13.70
CA SER A 513 -18.55 12.02 12.54
C SER A 513 -17.37 12.92 12.94
N ALA A 514 -16.30 12.97 12.13
CA ALA A 514 -15.20 13.89 12.38
C ALA A 514 -14.59 14.44 11.10
N ASN A 515 -14.11 15.69 11.15
CA ASN A 515 -13.44 16.38 10.06
C ASN A 515 -12.09 16.95 10.51
N GLN A 516 -11.07 16.90 9.67
CA GLN A 516 -9.76 17.52 9.89
C GLN A 516 -9.23 18.07 8.56
N ASP A 517 -8.64 19.26 8.58
CA ASP A 517 -8.07 19.91 7.39
C ASP A 517 -9.06 19.98 6.20
N GLY A 518 -10.33 20.22 6.51
CA GLY A 518 -11.46 20.30 5.57
C GLY A 518 -12.04 18.95 5.13
N LYS A 519 -11.42 17.82 5.50
CA LYS A 519 -11.77 16.47 5.02
C LYS A 519 -12.38 15.63 6.13
N ASN A 520 -13.38 14.83 5.79
CA ASN A 520 -13.91 13.83 6.73
C ASN A 520 -12.84 12.76 6.99
N ILE A 521 -12.62 12.43 8.26
CA ILE A 521 -11.62 11.44 8.70
C ILE A 521 -12.31 10.16 9.20
N GLU A 522 -11.58 9.05 9.24
CA GLU A 522 -12.16 7.74 9.58
C GLU A 522 -12.63 7.70 11.05
N VAL A 523 -13.89 7.34 11.26
CA VAL A 523 -14.50 7.14 12.58
C VAL A 523 -15.07 5.74 12.66
N LYS A 524 -14.46 4.89 13.50
CA LYS A 524 -14.86 3.50 13.73
C LYS A 524 -15.51 3.37 15.09
N SER A 525 -16.79 2.98 15.14
CA SER A 525 -17.44 2.63 16.40
C SER A 525 -16.85 1.35 16.98
N LEU A 526 -16.63 1.35 18.30
CA LEU A 526 -16.15 0.21 19.09
C LEU A 526 -17.27 -0.37 19.98
N GLY A 527 -18.52 0.08 19.78
CA GLY A 527 -19.65 -0.19 20.66
C GLY A 527 -19.63 0.67 21.93
N SER A 528 -20.66 0.55 22.78
CA SER A 528 -20.72 1.19 24.11
C SER A 528 -20.34 2.67 24.16
N ASN A 529 -20.76 3.46 23.15
CA ASN A 529 -20.43 4.87 22.99
C ASN A 529 -18.91 5.20 22.90
N GLN A 530 -18.09 4.21 22.55
CA GLN A 530 -16.66 4.33 22.28
C GLN A 530 -16.38 4.32 20.78
N TYR A 531 -15.38 5.10 20.36
CA TYR A 531 -14.96 5.24 18.97
C TYR A 531 -13.43 5.33 18.87
N ALA A 532 -12.90 4.87 17.74
CA ALA A 532 -11.58 5.24 17.26
C ALA A 532 -11.74 6.31 16.16
N VAL A 533 -11.05 7.43 16.29
CA VAL A 533 -11.06 8.56 15.34
C VAL A 533 -9.64 8.77 14.82
N ASP A 534 -9.44 8.66 13.51
CA ASP A 534 -8.12 8.69 12.89
C ASP A 534 -7.64 10.12 12.62
N VAL A 535 -6.98 10.71 13.61
CA VAL A 535 -6.49 12.10 13.59
C VAL A 535 -5.04 12.13 13.13
N ASN A 536 -4.73 12.89 12.08
CA ASN A 536 -3.35 13.22 11.69
C ASN A 536 -2.72 14.10 12.77
N PRO A 537 -1.70 13.65 13.52
CA PRO A 537 -1.21 14.37 14.69
C PRO A 537 -0.41 15.64 14.37
N ALA A 538 0.05 15.83 13.13
CA ALA A 538 0.68 17.07 12.65
C ALA A 538 -0.20 17.89 11.68
N GLY A 539 -1.47 17.51 11.51
CA GLY A 539 -2.47 18.31 10.82
C GLY A 539 -3.03 19.45 11.68
N GLY A 540 -4.09 20.10 11.22
CA GLY A 540 -4.88 21.04 12.02
C GLY A 540 -5.69 20.33 13.12
N PRO A 541 -6.51 21.06 13.89
CA PRO A 541 -7.41 20.43 14.86
C PRO A 541 -8.43 19.53 14.17
N ALA A 542 -8.76 18.39 14.78
CA ALA A 542 -9.83 17.52 14.31
C ALA A 542 -11.13 17.85 15.06
N TYR A 543 -12.21 18.10 14.33
CA TYR A 543 -13.51 18.52 14.84
C TYR A 543 -14.46 17.32 14.84
N VAL A 544 -14.82 16.84 16.02
CA VAL A 544 -15.86 15.81 16.20
C VAL A 544 -17.22 16.48 16.22
N VAL A 545 -18.13 16.02 15.36
CA VAL A 545 -19.45 16.62 15.08
C VAL A 545 -20.54 15.55 15.09
N THR A 546 -21.80 15.97 15.10
CA THR A 546 -22.92 15.07 14.78
C THR A 546 -22.85 14.63 13.30
N PRO A 547 -23.26 13.39 12.95
CA PRO A 547 -23.32 12.92 11.57
C PRO A 547 -24.30 13.66 10.67
#